data_AF-A0A5C4MYB8-F1
#
_entry.id   AF-A0A5C4MYB8-F1
#
_cell.length_a   1.000
_cell.length_b   1.000
_cell.length_c   1.000
_cell.angle_alpha   90.00
_cell.angle_beta   90.00
_cell.angle_gamma   90.00
#
_symmetry.space_group_name_H-M   'P 1'
#
loop_
_entity.id
_entity.type
_entity.pdbx_description
1 polymer ?
#
loop_
_entity_poly.entity_id
_entity_poly.type
_entity_poly.pdbx_seq_one_letter_code
_entity_poly.pdbx_strand_id
1 'polypeptide(L)'
;MTAPPTAVAVPRDLLVHLRRARDQADRCYAEPVDLGALARTAGLSKHHFLRAFAAAYGVTPGAYLRQRRVERAQDLLRATNLTVSEVCHLVGYSSLGTFSRTFRSLVGVSPSDYQRRFADGVPHIPGCWIFMRGPSDVAATAQHRRSASSASRRSVDP
;
A
#
# COMPACT_ATOMS: atom_id res chain seq x y z
N MET A 1 -7.03 22.43 -15.50
CA MET A 1 -7.79 23.03 -14.39
C MET A 1 -9.11 22.30 -14.26
N THR A 2 -9.15 21.21 -13.51
CA THR A 2 -10.41 20.51 -13.19
C THR A 2 -10.91 21.12 -11.90
N ALA A 3 -12.10 21.72 -11.93
CA ALA A 3 -12.72 22.33 -10.76
C ALA A 3 -12.71 21.33 -9.58
N PRO A 4 -12.42 21.76 -8.34
CA PRO A 4 -12.59 20.89 -7.19
C PRO A 4 -14.07 20.48 -7.16
N PRO A 5 -14.40 19.19 -7.02
CA PRO A 5 -15.79 18.80 -6.79
C PRO A 5 -16.28 19.60 -5.58
N THR A 6 -17.41 20.27 -5.72
CA THR A 6 -18.14 20.88 -4.61
C THR A 6 -18.09 19.88 -3.47
N ALA A 7 -17.53 20.29 -2.33
CA ALA A 7 -17.35 19.45 -1.17
C ALA A 7 -18.73 19.11 -0.60
N VAL A 8 -19.40 18.14 -1.24
CA VAL A 8 -20.58 17.49 -0.72
C VAL A 8 -20.10 16.85 0.57
N ALA A 9 -20.49 17.44 1.70
CA ALA A 9 -20.17 16.92 3.01
C ALA A 9 -20.74 15.50 3.08
N VAL A 10 -19.85 14.50 3.04
CA VAL A 10 -20.23 13.10 3.08
C VAL A 10 -20.81 12.82 4.47
N PRO A 11 -22.06 12.31 4.57
CA PRO A 11 -22.68 11.99 5.86
C PRO A 11 -21.80 11.07 6.72
N ARG A 12 -21.79 11.28 8.04
CA ARG A 12 -20.88 10.56 8.94
C ARG A 12 -21.11 9.05 8.95
N ASP A 13 -22.36 8.63 8.85
CA ASP A 13 -22.77 7.25 8.65
C ASP A 13 -22.17 6.66 7.37
N LEU A 14 -22.25 7.39 6.25
CA LEU A 14 -21.67 6.99 4.97
C LEU A 14 -20.13 6.87 5.03
N LEU A 15 -19.45 7.71 5.80
CA LEU A 15 -18.00 7.63 5.99
C LEU A 15 -17.57 6.29 6.61
N VAL A 16 -18.35 5.69 7.50
CA VAL A 16 -18.02 4.37 8.09
C VAL A 16 -17.99 3.29 7.00
N HIS A 17 -18.96 3.33 6.08
CA HIS A 17 -19.03 2.40 4.95
C HIS A 17 -17.91 2.62 3.94
N LEU A 18 -17.59 3.87 3.63
CA LEU A 18 -16.47 4.22 2.74
C LEU A 18 -15.11 3.84 3.36
N ARG A 19 -14.95 3.90 4.68
CA ARG A 19 -13.75 3.43 5.37
C ARG A 19 -13.59 1.92 5.22
N ARG A 20 -14.66 1.15 5.43
CA ARG A 20 -14.63 -0.31 5.23
C ARG A 20 -14.21 -0.69 3.80
N ALA A 21 -14.75 0.01 2.80
CA ALA A 21 -14.35 -0.20 1.40
C ALA A 21 -12.88 0.17 1.16
N ARG A 22 -12.40 1.28 1.73
CA ARG A 22 -10.98 1.66 1.65
C ARG A 22 -10.08 0.61 2.33
N ASP A 23 -10.45 0.12 3.51
CA ASP A 23 -9.68 -0.89 4.24
C ASP A 23 -9.62 -2.21 3.47
N GLN A 24 -10.69 -2.58 2.75
CA GLN A 24 -10.64 -3.69 1.81
C GLN A 24 -9.68 -3.41 0.64
N ALA A 25 -9.75 -2.22 0.04
CA ALA A 25 -8.85 -1.83 -1.03
C ALA A 25 -7.37 -1.86 -0.57
N ASP A 26 -7.10 -1.47 0.67
CA ASP A 26 -5.78 -1.51 1.28
C ASP A 26 -5.29 -2.92 1.60
N ARG A 27 -6.17 -3.87 1.91
CA ARG A 27 -5.80 -5.27 2.13
C ARG A 27 -5.56 -6.03 0.83
N CYS A 28 -6.37 -5.74 -0.19
CA CYS A 28 -6.35 -6.44 -1.49
C CYS A 28 -5.65 -5.62 -2.58
N TYR A 29 -4.72 -4.72 -2.23
CA TYR A 29 -4.13 -3.77 -3.18
C TYR A 29 -3.44 -4.47 -4.37
N ALA A 30 -2.87 -5.65 -4.17
CA ALA A 30 -2.16 -6.42 -5.19
C ALA A 30 -3.11 -7.16 -6.15
N GLU A 31 -4.38 -7.32 -5.80
CA GLU A 31 -5.36 -8.04 -6.61
C GLU A 31 -5.94 -7.15 -7.74
N PRO A 32 -6.47 -7.73 -8.82
CA PRO A 32 -7.23 -6.99 -9.81
C PRO A 32 -8.36 -6.16 -9.17
N VAL A 33 -8.46 -4.90 -9.57
CA VAL A 33 -9.40 -3.96 -8.94
C VAL A 33 -10.85 -4.27 -9.33
N ASP A 34 -11.64 -4.85 -8.43
CA ASP A 34 -13.11 -4.91 -8.57
C ASP A 34 -13.76 -3.72 -7.84
N LEU A 35 -14.01 -2.64 -8.59
CA LEU A 35 -14.76 -1.48 -8.09
C LEU A 35 -16.19 -1.83 -7.67
N GLY A 36 -16.78 -2.89 -8.24
CA GLY A 36 -18.08 -3.41 -7.83
C GLY A 36 -18.01 -4.04 -6.44
N ALA A 37 -16.97 -4.81 -6.14
CA ALA A 37 -16.74 -5.37 -4.80
C ALA A 37 -16.59 -4.27 -3.75
N LEU A 38 -15.79 -3.24 -4.01
CA LEU A 38 -15.62 -2.13 -3.08
C LEU A 38 -16.93 -1.38 -2.83
N ALA A 39 -17.75 -1.17 -3.88
CA ALA A 39 -19.06 -0.56 -3.76
C ALA A 39 -20.03 -1.42 -2.93
N ARG A 40 -20.05 -2.74 -3.14
CA ARG A 40 -20.83 -3.69 -2.34
C ARG A 40 -20.45 -3.65 -0.87
N THR A 41 -19.16 -3.56 -0.55
CA THR A 41 -18.67 -3.42 0.84
C THR A 41 -19.12 -2.13 1.51
N ALA A 42 -19.26 -1.06 0.72
CA ALA A 42 -19.85 0.19 1.20
C ALA A 42 -21.40 0.16 1.24
N GLY A 43 -22.05 -0.89 0.73
CA GLY A 43 -23.52 -0.94 0.60
C GLY A 43 -24.07 0.04 -0.44
N LEU A 44 -23.28 0.43 -1.43
CA LEU A 44 -23.63 1.45 -2.42
C LEU A 44 -23.69 0.88 -3.83
N SER A 45 -24.47 1.54 -4.69
CA SER A 45 -24.33 1.36 -6.12
C SER A 45 -22.94 1.84 -6.57
N LYS A 46 -22.40 1.24 -7.65
CA LYS A 46 -21.08 1.60 -8.19
C LYS A 46 -20.96 3.10 -8.49
N HIS A 47 -21.99 3.70 -9.09
CA HIS A 47 -21.98 5.13 -9.43
C HIS A 47 -21.95 6.01 -8.17
N HIS A 48 -22.79 5.71 -7.17
CA HIS A 48 -22.80 6.47 -5.92
C HIS A 48 -21.47 6.32 -5.17
N PHE A 49 -20.92 5.10 -5.12
CA PHE A 49 -19.62 4.83 -4.51
C PHE A 49 -18.50 5.67 -5.11
N LEU A 50 -18.38 5.73 -6.45
CA LEU A 50 -17.32 6.50 -7.10
C LEU A 50 -17.36 7.98 -6.72
N ARG A 51 -18.57 8.57 -6.70
CA ARG A 51 -18.77 9.97 -6.33
C ARG A 51 -18.49 10.22 -4.85
N ALA A 52 -19.06 9.39 -3.97
CA ALA A 52 -18.91 9.52 -2.52
C ALA A 52 -17.46 9.29 -2.08
N PHE A 53 -16.77 8.32 -2.66
CA PHE A 53 -15.35 8.05 -2.39
C PHE A 53 -14.47 9.22 -2.80
N ALA A 54 -14.66 9.76 -4.01
CA ALA A 54 -13.91 10.92 -4.47
C ALA A 54 -14.18 12.18 -3.63
N ALA A 55 -15.43 12.38 -3.20
CA ALA A 55 -15.78 13.47 -2.28
C ALA A 55 -15.14 13.30 -0.90
N ALA A 56 -15.08 12.06 -0.38
CA ALA A 56 -14.50 11.77 0.94
C ALA A 56 -12.97 11.82 0.98
N TYR A 57 -12.29 11.34 -0.08
CA TYR A 57 -10.83 11.13 -0.08
C TYR A 57 -10.08 12.01 -1.08
N GLY A 58 -10.78 12.84 -1.86
CA GLY A 58 -10.17 13.74 -2.85
C GLY A 58 -9.63 13.06 -4.11
N VAL A 59 -9.68 11.72 -4.19
CA VAL A 59 -9.16 10.92 -5.30
C VAL A 59 -10.15 9.81 -5.68
N THR A 60 -10.12 9.38 -6.94
CA THR A 60 -10.91 8.24 -7.38
C THR A 60 -10.35 6.93 -6.81
N PRO A 61 -11.17 5.87 -6.60
CA PRO A 61 -10.67 4.59 -6.08
C PRO A 61 -9.53 3.97 -6.89
N GLY A 62 -9.58 4.11 -8.23
CA GLY A 62 -8.50 3.63 -9.11
C GLY A 62 -7.21 4.44 -8.98
N ALA A 63 -7.30 5.76 -8.75
CA ALA A 63 -6.12 6.58 -8.46
C ALA A 63 -5.54 6.24 -7.09
N TYR A 64 -6.39 6.08 -6.07
CA TYR A 64 -6.01 5.64 -4.73
C TYR A 64 -5.22 4.32 -4.79
N LEU A 65 -5.75 3.30 -5.47
CA LEU A 65 -5.06 2.01 -5.55
C LEU A 65 -3.71 2.08 -6.26
N ARG A 66 -3.57 2.90 -7.30
CA ARG A 66 -2.27 3.13 -7.95
C ARG A 66 -1.26 3.75 -6.98
N GLN A 67 -1.68 4.74 -6.18
CA GLN A 67 -0.84 5.35 -5.15
C GLN A 67 -0.44 4.31 -4.09
N ARG A 68 -1.40 3.55 -3.56
CA ARG A 68 -1.13 2.51 -2.56
C ARG A 68 -0.16 1.44 -3.06
N ARG A 69 -0.30 0.98 -4.31
CA ARG A 69 0.65 0.02 -4.90
C ARG A 69 2.07 0.59 -5.00
N VAL A 70 2.21 1.86 -5.37
CA VAL A 70 3.52 2.52 -5.47
C VAL A 70 4.13 2.78 -4.09
N GLU A 71 3.33 3.12 -3.09
CA GLU A 71 3.78 3.20 -1.69
C GLU A 71 4.34 1.85 -1.22
N ARG A 72 3.62 0.74 -1.48
CA ARG A 72 4.10 -0.61 -1.14
C ARG A 72 5.35 -1.01 -1.92
N ALA A 73 5.47 -0.59 -3.17
CA ALA A 73 6.67 -0.82 -3.96
C ALA A 73 7.89 -0.08 -3.37
N GLN A 74 7.71 1.17 -2.92
CA GLN A 74 8.77 1.92 -2.24
C GLN A 74 9.24 1.22 -0.96
N ASP A 75 8.33 0.66 -0.17
CA ASP A 75 8.68 -0.10 1.04
C ASP A 75 9.52 -1.34 0.69
N LEU A 76 9.08 -2.14 -0.29
CA LEU A 76 9.80 -3.34 -0.72
C LEU A 76 11.18 -3.03 -1.29
N LEU A 77 11.30 -1.99 -2.13
CA LEU A 77 12.57 -1.61 -2.75
C LEU A 77 13.62 -1.11 -1.73
N ARG A 78 13.17 -0.58 -0.59
CA ARG A 78 14.05 -0.12 0.50
C ARG A 78 14.41 -1.22 1.49
N ALA A 79 13.50 -2.17 1.70
CA ALA A 79 13.59 -3.12 2.80
C ALA A 79 14.11 -4.50 2.42
N THR A 80 14.03 -4.85 1.13
CA THR A 80 14.23 -6.22 0.65
C THR A 80 15.32 -6.30 -0.41
N ASN A 81 15.81 -7.51 -0.66
CA ASN A 81 16.70 -7.81 -1.78
C ASN A 81 15.95 -8.23 -3.07
N LEU A 82 14.65 -7.92 -3.17
CA LEU A 82 13.86 -8.23 -4.36
C LEU A 82 14.29 -7.36 -5.55
N THR A 83 14.26 -7.95 -6.74
CA THR A 83 14.43 -7.24 -8.00
C THR A 83 13.22 -6.34 -8.27
N VAL A 84 13.43 -5.29 -9.08
CA VAL A 84 12.35 -4.41 -9.53
C VAL A 84 11.21 -5.19 -10.23
N SER A 85 11.55 -6.26 -10.95
CA SER A 85 10.56 -7.12 -11.63
C SER A 85 9.71 -7.91 -10.63
N GLU A 86 10.32 -8.48 -9.59
CA GLU A 86 9.59 -9.16 -8.52
C GLU A 86 8.67 -8.20 -7.77
N VAL A 87 9.16 -7.01 -7.43
CA VAL A 87 8.34 -5.97 -6.78
C VAL A 87 7.16 -5.57 -7.66
N CYS A 88 7.37 -5.39 -8.97
CA CYS A 88 6.32 -5.07 -9.93
C CYS A 88 5.15 -6.06 -9.85
N HIS A 89 5.46 -7.36 -9.86
CA HIS A 89 4.43 -8.40 -9.78
C HIS A 89 3.81 -8.51 -8.39
N LEU A 90 4.62 -8.42 -7.32
CA LEU A 90 4.14 -8.46 -5.93
C LEU A 90 3.16 -7.33 -5.59
N VAL A 91 3.31 -6.16 -6.20
CA VAL A 91 2.38 -5.03 -6.00
C VAL A 91 1.22 -5.02 -7.00
N GLY A 92 1.03 -6.09 -7.77
CA GLY A 92 -0.16 -6.30 -8.60
C GLY A 92 -0.11 -5.68 -10.00
N TYR A 93 1.08 -5.38 -10.54
CA TYR A 93 1.23 -5.00 -11.94
C TYR A 93 1.58 -6.23 -12.80
N SER A 94 0.91 -6.34 -13.94
CA SER A 94 1.20 -7.38 -14.94
C SER A 94 2.35 -7.02 -15.88
N SER A 95 2.74 -5.74 -15.94
CA SER A 95 3.82 -5.30 -16.82
C SER A 95 4.76 -4.27 -16.17
N LEU A 96 6.06 -4.55 -16.34
CA LEU A 96 7.14 -3.71 -15.82
C LEU A 96 7.09 -2.29 -16.41
N GLY A 97 6.72 -2.15 -17.68
CA GLY A 97 6.63 -0.84 -18.34
C GLY A 97 5.55 0.06 -17.73
N THR A 98 4.36 -0.48 -17.46
CA THR A 98 3.27 0.28 -16.81
C THR A 98 3.62 0.63 -15.36
N PHE A 99 4.20 -0.34 -14.62
CA PHE A 99 4.71 -0.10 -13.28
C PHE A 99 5.75 1.03 -13.26
N SER A 100 6.78 0.94 -14.10
CA SER A 100 7.89 1.91 -14.10
C SER A 100 7.44 3.33 -14.44
N ARG A 101 6.54 3.48 -15.43
CA ARG A 101 5.95 4.78 -15.76
C ARG A 101 5.11 5.34 -14.60
N THR A 102 4.28 4.50 -13.98
CA THR A 102 3.42 4.92 -12.86
C THR A 102 4.25 5.30 -11.63
N PHE A 103 5.25 4.49 -11.29
CA PHE A 103 6.17 4.74 -10.20
C PHE A 103 6.91 6.06 -10.41
N ARG A 104 7.52 6.27 -11.58
CA ARG A 104 8.21 7.53 -11.89
C ARG A 104 7.28 8.74 -11.86
N SER A 105 6.05 8.59 -12.34
CA SER A 105 5.06 9.68 -12.30
C SER A 105 4.68 10.09 -10.88
N LEU A 106 4.70 9.17 -9.91
CA LEU A 106 4.29 9.45 -8.52
C LEU A 106 5.47 9.77 -7.61
N VAL A 107 6.65 9.16 -7.84
CA VAL A 107 7.84 9.27 -6.98
C VAL A 107 8.88 10.24 -7.56
N GLY A 108 8.82 10.52 -8.87
CA GLY A 108 9.75 11.42 -9.58
C GLY A 108 11.01 10.75 -10.13
N VAL A 109 11.31 9.51 -9.72
CA VAL A 109 12.50 8.75 -10.18
C VAL A 109 12.13 7.33 -10.61
N SER A 110 13.00 6.65 -11.35
CA SER A 110 12.75 5.27 -11.74
C SER A 110 12.82 4.32 -10.53
N PRO A 111 12.14 3.15 -10.57
CA PRO A 111 12.25 2.15 -9.50
C PRO A 111 13.69 1.69 -9.25
N SER A 112 14.49 1.52 -10.31
CA SER A 112 15.89 1.08 -10.20
C SER A 112 16.77 2.15 -9.57
N ASP A 113 16.59 3.42 -9.93
CA ASP A 113 17.32 4.52 -9.31
C ASP A 113 16.90 4.68 -7.84
N TYR A 114 15.61 4.50 -7.55
CA TYR A 114 15.10 4.51 -6.20
C TYR A 114 15.76 3.41 -5.35
N GLN A 115 15.77 2.15 -5.82
CA GLN A 115 16.43 1.04 -5.13
C GLN A 115 17.91 1.31 -4.88
N ARG A 116 18.63 1.83 -5.88
CA ARG A 116 20.07 2.13 -5.74
C ARG A 116 20.36 3.15 -4.65
N ARG A 117 19.49 4.16 -4.46
CA ARG A 117 19.64 5.18 -3.39
C ARG A 117 19.52 4.61 -1.99
N PHE A 118 18.94 3.42 -1.83
CA PHE A 118 18.76 2.76 -0.54
C PHE A 118 19.59 1.46 -0.45
N ALA A 119 20.54 1.27 -1.38
CA ALA A 119 21.37 0.07 -1.45
C ALA A 119 22.59 0.10 -0.50
N ASP A 120 22.88 1.23 0.14
CA ASP A 120 24.09 1.45 0.96
C ASP A 120 24.08 0.70 2.31
N GLY A 121 23.29 -0.38 2.43
CA GLY A 121 23.23 -1.26 3.59
C GLY A 121 22.71 -2.65 3.23
N VAL A 122 22.86 -3.60 4.16
CA VAL A 122 22.33 -4.97 3.99
C VAL A 122 20.80 -4.91 4.00
N PRO A 123 20.10 -5.47 2.98
CA PRO A 123 18.65 -5.59 3.01
C PRO A 123 18.23 -6.35 4.27
N HIS A 124 17.35 -5.75 5.07
CA HIS A 124 16.98 -6.33 6.36
C HIS A 124 15.96 -7.48 6.24
N ILE A 125 15.37 -7.67 5.05
CA ILE A 125 14.41 -8.74 4.77
C ILE A 125 14.80 -9.49 3.50
N PRO A 126 15.20 -10.78 3.60
CA PRO A 126 15.40 -11.63 2.43
C PRO A 126 14.09 -11.87 1.67
N GLY A 127 14.14 -11.90 0.35
CA GLY A 127 12.98 -12.09 -0.52
C GLY A 127 12.25 -13.41 -0.26
N CYS A 128 12.97 -14.47 0.11
CA CYS A 128 12.35 -15.73 0.51
C CYS A 128 11.40 -15.57 1.70
N TRP A 129 11.65 -14.63 2.63
CA TRP A 129 10.73 -14.35 3.73
C TRP A 129 9.44 -13.67 3.24
N ILE A 130 9.53 -12.77 2.27
CA ILE A 130 8.36 -12.12 1.66
C ILE A 130 7.48 -13.15 0.95
N PHE A 131 8.08 -14.05 0.17
CA PHE A 131 7.33 -15.07 -0.55
C PHE A 131 6.70 -16.12 0.38
N MET A 132 7.39 -16.53 1.45
CA MET A 132 6.87 -17.51 2.40
C MET A 132 5.73 -16.96 3.28
N ARG A 133 5.75 -15.67 3.63
CA ARG A 133 4.76 -15.05 4.52
C ARG A 133 3.66 -14.26 3.80
N GLY A 134 3.80 -14.06 2.50
CA GLY A 134 2.93 -13.23 1.68
C GLY A 134 3.28 -11.73 1.75
N PRO A 135 3.13 -10.97 0.65
CA PRO A 135 3.46 -9.54 0.60
C PRO A 135 2.60 -8.65 1.52
N SER A 136 1.51 -9.18 2.07
CA SER A 136 0.53 -8.43 2.87
C SER A 136 0.94 -8.24 4.34
N ASP A 137 1.93 -8.99 4.85
CA ASP A 137 2.20 -9.07 6.30
C ASP A 137 3.49 -8.38 6.79
N VAL A 138 4.23 -7.71 5.90
CA VAL A 138 5.56 -7.17 6.25
C VAL A 138 5.49 -5.94 7.19
N ALA A 139 4.34 -5.28 7.32
CA ALA A 139 4.17 -4.12 8.21
C ALA A 139 3.95 -4.51 9.68
N ALA A 140 3.52 -5.75 9.97
CA ALA A 140 3.17 -6.18 11.33
C ALA A 140 4.40 -6.61 12.17
N THR A 141 5.55 -6.88 11.54
CA THR A 141 6.72 -7.47 12.21
C THR A 141 7.67 -6.45 12.86
N ALA A 142 7.48 -5.14 12.63
CA ALA A 142 8.28 -4.10 13.30
C ALA A 142 7.84 -3.83 14.75
N GLN A 143 6.58 -4.12 15.12
CA GLN A 143 6.04 -3.82 16.46
C GLN A 143 6.40 -4.90 17.50
N HIS A 144 6.65 -6.14 17.07
CA HIS A 144 6.84 -7.28 18.00
C HIS A 144 8.24 -7.35 18.64
N ARG A 145 9.23 -6.58 18.15
CA ARG A 145 10.59 -6.57 18.72
C ARG A 145 10.83 -5.47 19.78
N ARG A 146 9.90 -4.54 19.99
CA ARG A 146 10.05 -3.48 21.02
C ARG A 146 9.62 -3.92 22.42
N SER A 147 8.86 -5.01 22.54
CA SER A 147 8.36 -5.52 23.83
C SER A 147 9.31 -6.51 24.52
N ALA A 148 10.34 -7.00 23.84
CA ALA A 148 11.25 -8.03 24.35
C ALA A 148 12.61 -7.51 24.86
N SER A 149 12.88 -6.21 24.78
CA SER A 149 14.19 -5.63 25.14
C SER A 149 14.22 -4.91 26.50
N SER A 150 13.15 -4.95 27.32
CA SER A 150 13.14 -4.37 28.67
C SER A 150 13.28 -5.39 29.81
N ALA A 151 13.42 -6.68 29.50
CA ALA A 151 13.52 -7.76 30.50
C ALA A 151 14.85 -8.54 30.38
N SER A 152 15.99 -7.86 30.47
CA SER A 152 17.26 -8.51 30.83
C SER A 152 18.23 -7.50 31.45
N ARG A 153 17.87 -7.02 32.64
CA ARG A 153 18.80 -6.45 33.62
C ARG A 153 18.29 -6.86 35.00
N ARG A 154 18.73 -8.03 35.47
CA ARG A 154 18.87 -8.43 36.89
C ARG A 154 19.13 -9.93 36.96
N SER A 155 20.39 -10.34 36.98
CA SER A 155 20.91 -11.33 37.95
C SER A 155 22.44 -11.31 37.82
N VAL A 156 23.06 -10.59 38.75
CA VAL A 156 24.49 -10.73 39.09
C VAL A 156 24.57 -11.90 40.08
N ASP A 157 25.69 -12.61 39.97
CA ASP A 157 26.15 -13.79 40.71
C ASP A 157 25.91 -13.77 42.23
N PRO A 158 25.92 -14.95 42.90
CA PRO A 158 26.35 -15.05 44.28
C PRO A 158 27.89 -15.08 44.43
#